data_AF-A0A1H8LRQ8-F1
#
_entry.id   AF-A0A1H8LRQ8-F1
#
_cell.length_a   1.000
_cell.length_b   1.000
_cell.length_c   1.000
_cell.angle_alpha   90.00
_cell.angle_beta   90.00
_cell.angle_gamma   90.00
#
_symmetry.space_group_name_H-M   'P 1'
#
loop_
_entity.id
_entity.type
_entity.pdbx_description
1 polymer ?
#
loop_
_entity_poly.entity_id
_entity_poly.type
_entity_poly.pdbx_seq_one_letter_code
_entity_poly.pdbx_strand_id
1 'polypeptide(L)'
;MAMLLLKQGQGVKDAYTITCRTARDQKSLVERMSDEVGALTVTADYVRRALSIALADGLAQGQPPVPGLIEVVRLCGIAGLRPEVKATSDLIADLVSTPAVKELPPQQHGALIAASEEWWDRHETIESWFEDSDAAHAVLDKARSAKSAETALWKWLETRRDWWARVLARSADVLETALHPDAAGFAACAMALLDGRDLKKIPVMLDVHEQTIEAWVRDDPDFDPGLAFEELAQEAPTPEKKGEVAALLRGTDLTVDWLDGYLTGIVIAPQVLMPNQWLPPILDAVLPRIDPSRFQRFVDLLTMRAQTVSDVASVPDGLVAAISSRSKKGQAHWAGGFSEAVSKFRAAWPKKGMTKEDRRLLEIVTGELTTAELAEFAALVGYRQERNVG
;
A
#
# COMPACT_ATOMS: atom_id res chain seq x y z
N MET A 1 26.62 9.74 -17.32
CA MET A 1 25.36 8.98 -17.22
C MET A 1 24.21 9.90 -17.57
N ALA A 2 23.17 9.41 -18.25
CA ALA A 2 21.99 10.21 -18.60
C ALA A 2 20.79 9.78 -17.74
N MET A 3 19.99 10.75 -17.31
CA MET A 3 18.80 10.57 -16.49
C MET A 3 17.60 11.17 -17.20
N LEU A 4 16.46 10.47 -17.15
CA LEU A 4 15.19 10.91 -17.71
C LEU A 4 14.07 10.62 -16.72
N LEU A 5 13.16 11.58 -16.56
CA LEU A 5 11.91 11.41 -15.84
C LEU A 5 10.75 11.64 -16.79
N LEU A 6 10.01 10.57 -17.07
CA LEU A 6 8.78 10.62 -17.88
C LEU A 6 7.59 10.59 -16.92
N LYS A 7 6.64 11.52 -17.08
CA LYS A 7 5.41 11.58 -16.26
C LYS A 7 4.17 11.64 -17.14
N GLN A 8 3.22 10.76 -16.88
CA GLN A 8 1.93 10.76 -17.57
C GLN A 8 1.24 12.12 -17.39
N GLY A 9 0.78 12.71 -18.50
CA GLY A 9 0.16 14.04 -18.51
C GLY A 9 1.13 15.22 -18.39
N GLN A 10 2.45 14.99 -18.30
CA GLN A 10 3.47 16.05 -18.35
C GLN A 10 4.55 15.81 -19.42
N GLY A 11 4.68 14.56 -19.89
CA GLY A 11 5.69 14.18 -20.86
C GLY A 11 7.08 14.05 -20.22
N VAL A 12 8.09 14.68 -20.82
CA VAL A 12 9.47 14.67 -20.30
C VAL A 12 9.60 15.73 -19.21
N LYS A 13 9.38 15.30 -17.96
CA LYS A 13 9.36 16.19 -16.80
C LYS A 13 10.76 16.65 -16.39
N ASP A 14 11.74 15.77 -16.50
CA ASP A 14 13.14 16.08 -16.21
C ASP A 14 14.09 15.28 -17.12
N ALA A 15 15.25 15.87 -17.41
CA ALA A 15 16.29 15.26 -18.23
C ALA A 15 17.62 15.95 -17.94
N TYR A 16 18.61 15.19 -17.48
CA TYR A 16 19.91 15.74 -17.13
C TYR A 16 21.01 14.68 -17.23
N THR A 17 22.25 15.14 -17.18
CA THR A 17 23.43 14.28 -17.27
C THR A 17 24.21 14.38 -15.97
N ILE A 18 24.66 13.23 -15.47
CA ILE A 18 25.55 13.15 -14.32
C ILE A 18 26.93 12.77 -14.83
N THR A 19 27.91 13.64 -14.58
CA THR A 19 29.31 13.37 -14.89
C THR A 19 29.87 12.34 -13.91
N CYS A 20 30.22 11.17 -14.41
CA CYS A 20 30.89 10.12 -13.63
C CYS A 20 32.40 10.19 -13.92
N ARG A 21 33.24 10.26 -12.89
CA ARG A 21 34.70 10.35 -13.05
C ARG A 21 35.30 9.02 -13.50
N THR A 22 34.71 7.91 -13.06
CA THR A 22 35.10 6.56 -13.43
C THR A 22 33.88 5.67 -13.70
N ALA A 23 34.09 4.55 -14.39
CA ALA A 23 33.05 3.53 -14.57
C ALA A 23 32.57 2.92 -13.24
N ARG A 24 33.44 2.89 -12.21
CA ARG A 24 33.08 2.45 -10.85
C ARG A 24 32.11 3.41 -10.21
N ASP A 25 32.33 4.72 -10.34
CA ASP A 25 31.42 5.74 -9.79
C ASP A 25 30.06 5.68 -10.47
N GLN A 26 30.04 5.47 -11.79
CA GLN A 26 28.80 5.27 -12.53
C GLN A 26 28.03 4.05 -12.01
N LYS A 27 28.72 2.91 -11.87
CA LYS A 27 28.11 1.67 -11.39
C LYS A 27 27.54 1.83 -9.98
N SER A 28 28.31 2.41 -9.06
CA SER A 28 27.87 2.64 -7.69
C SER A 28 26.66 3.57 -7.58
N LEU A 29 26.59 4.59 -8.45
CA LEU A 29 25.47 5.51 -8.47
C LEU A 29 24.22 4.84 -9.04
N VAL A 30 24.34 4.04 -10.11
CA VAL A 30 23.23 3.24 -10.64
C VAL A 30 22.72 2.24 -9.60
N GLU A 31 23.61 1.51 -8.91
CA GLU A 31 23.23 0.54 -7.88
C GLU A 31 22.44 1.21 -6.76
N ARG A 32 22.94 2.31 -6.19
CA ARG A 32 22.22 3.08 -5.17
C ARG A 32 20.85 3.56 -5.62
N MET A 33 20.74 4.08 -6.84
CA MET A 33 19.45 4.54 -7.37
C MET A 33 18.50 3.38 -7.63
N SER A 34 19.03 2.20 -8.00
CA SER A 34 18.23 1.02 -8.33
C SER A 34 17.64 0.35 -7.09
N ASP A 35 18.39 0.35 -5.98
CA ASP A 35 17.98 -0.24 -4.70
C ASP A 35 16.78 0.50 -4.05
N GLU A 36 16.46 1.73 -4.49
CA GLU A 36 15.43 2.56 -3.88
C GLU A 36 14.08 2.60 -4.66
N VAL A 37 14.04 2.06 -5.89
CA VAL A 37 12.94 2.31 -6.86
C VAL A 37 12.49 1.09 -7.69
N GLY A 38 12.93 -0.12 -7.35
CA GLY A 38 12.56 -1.34 -8.09
C GLY A 38 13.00 -1.32 -9.55
N ALA A 39 14.23 -0.87 -9.83
CA ALA A 39 14.68 -0.61 -11.20
C ALA A 39 14.77 -1.89 -12.06
N LEU A 40 14.31 -1.79 -13.31
CA LEU A 40 14.36 -2.87 -14.30
C LEU A 40 15.30 -2.51 -15.45
N THR A 41 15.98 -3.52 -15.98
CA THR A 41 16.80 -3.36 -17.18
C THR A 41 15.92 -3.45 -18.42
N VAL A 42 16.00 -2.42 -19.27
CA VAL A 42 15.21 -2.30 -20.50
C VAL A 42 16.10 -2.05 -21.71
N THR A 43 15.52 -2.14 -22.90
CA THR A 43 16.24 -1.93 -24.17
C THR A 43 16.26 -0.45 -24.58
N ALA A 44 17.25 -0.09 -25.42
CA ALA A 44 17.29 1.25 -26.02
C ALA A 44 16.07 1.55 -26.92
N ASP A 45 15.51 0.52 -27.55
CA ASP A 45 14.30 0.64 -28.36
C ASP A 45 13.07 0.95 -27.51
N TYR A 46 12.94 0.31 -26.35
CA TYR A 46 11.91 0.66 -25.37
C TYR A 46 12.03 2.14 -24.96
N VAL A 47 13.23 2.58 -24.58
CA VAL A 47 13.46 3.99 -24.17
C VAL A 47 13.06 4.95 -25.29
N ARG A 48 13.39 4.64 -26.55
CA ARG A 48 12.99 5.46 -27.71
C ARG A 48 11.47 5.56 -27.85
N ARG A 49 10.75 4.42 -27.76
CA ARG A 49 9.28 4.40 -27.87
C ARG A 49 8.62 5.16 -26.71
N ALA A 50 9.01 4.85 -25.47
CA ALA A 50 8.48 5.51 -24.28
C ALA A 50 8.69 7.03 -24.34
N LEU A 51 9.86 7.47 -24.83
CA LEU A 51 10.17 8.89 -25.01
C LEU A 51 9.33 9.55 -26.11
N SER A 52 9.11 8.88 -27.25
CA SER A 52 8.22 9.38 -28.32
C SER A 52 6.79 9.61 -27.83
N ILE A 53 6.27 8.66 -27.04
CA ILE A 53 4.92 8.75 -26.44
C ILE A 53 4.88 9.88 -25.39
N ALA A 54 5.89 9.97 -24.52
CA ALA A 54 5.97 11.03 -23.51
C ALA A 54 6.05 12.43 -24.16
N LEU A 55 6.77 12.58 -25.27
CA LEU A 55 6.80 13.84 -26.02
C LEU A 55 5.41 14.22 -26.53
N ALA A 56 4.64 13.26 -27.05
CA ALA A 56 3.28 13.53 -27.49
C ALA A 56 2.36 13.93 -26.33
N ASP A 57 2.48 13.27 -25.17
CA ASP A 57 1.71 13.61 -23.97
C ASP A 57 1.99 15.05 -23.51
N GLY A 58 3.26 15.44 -23.41
CA GLY A 58 3.65 16.79 -23.02
C GLY A 58 3.10 17.85 -23.98
N LEU A 59 3.30 17.63 -25.29
CA LEU A 59 2.81 18.55 -26.32
C LEU A 59 1.29 18.70 -26.32
N ALA A 60 0.54 17.62 -26.08
CA ALA A 60 -0.91 17.67 -25.96
C ALA A 60 -1.38 18.54 -24.78
N GLN A 61 -0.54 18.71 -23.76
CA GLN A 61 -0.80 19.56 -22.58
C GLN A 61 -0.13 20.93 -22.68
N GLY A 62 0.43 21.29 -23.84
CA GLY A 62 1.16 22.56 -24.03
C GLY A 62 2.48 22.61 -23.28
N GLN A 63 3.03 21.46 -22.87
CA GLN A 63 4.29 21.33 -22.13
C GLN A 63 5.39 20.84 -23.07
N PRO A 64 6.29 21.73 -23.55
CA PRO A 64 7.43 21.32 -24.33
C PRO A 64 8.43 20.50 -23.47
N PRO A 65 9.23 19.61 -24.07
CA PRO A 65 10.24 18.87 -23.31
C PRO A 65 11.26 19.80 -22.67
N VAL A 66 11.77 19.42 -21.51
CA VAL A 66 12.83 20.16 -20.82
C VAL A 66 14.11 20.26 -21.67
N PRO A 67 14.86 21.39 -21.62
CA PRO A 67 16.02 21.61 -22.48
C PRO A 67 17.12 20.54 -22.36
N GLY A 68 17.31 19.98 -21.17
CA GLY A 68 18.33 18.95 -20.90
C GLY A 68 18.11 17.66 -21.69
N LEU A 69 16.92 17.45 -22.26
CA LEU A 69 16.64 16.33 -23.16
C LEU A 69 17.60 16.31 -24.36
N ILE A 70 18.01 17.47 -24.89
CA ILE A 70 18.91 17.58 -26.04
C ILE A 70 20.26 16.91 -25.75
N GLU A 71 20.79 17.09 -24.54
CA GLU A 71 22.05 16.48 -24.14
C GLU A 71 21.89 14.97 -23.96
N VAL A 72 20.81 14.55 -23.31
CA VAL A 72 20.52 13.12 -23.09
C VAL A 72 20.38 12.37 -24.42
N VAL A 73 19.56 12.85 -25.36
CA VAL A 73 19.36 12.15 -26.65
C VAL A 73 20.66 12.10 -27.46
N ARG A 74 21.51 13.13 -27.37
CA ARG A 74 22.83 13.14 -28.00
C ARG A 74 23.75 12.08 -27.38
N LEU A 75 23.86 12.04 -26.05
CA LEU A 75 24.72 11.09 -25.34
C LEU A 75 24.28 9.64 -25.54
N CYS A 76 22.97 9.40 -25.61
CA CYS A 76 22.39 8.08 -25.81
C CYS A 76 22.29 7.67 -27.29
N GLY A 77 22.70 8.52 -28.25
CA GLY A 77 22.63 8.22 -29.68
C GLY A 77 21.19 8.09 -30.21
N ILE A 78 20.22 8.72 -29.56
CA ILE A 78 18.80 8.68 -29.93
C ILE A 78 18.58 9.73 -31.03
N ALA A 79 18.53 9.28 -32.28
CA ALA A 79 18.27 10.12 -33.45
C ALA A 79 16.85 9.93 -33.99
N GLY A 80 16.33 10.95 -34.69
CA GLY A 80 15.04 10.87 -35.40
C GLY A 80 13.81 10.80 -34.50
N LEU A 81 13.94 11.20 -33.24
CA LEU A 81 12.84 11.19 -32.28
C LEU A 81 11.67 12.07 -32.77
N ARG A 82 10.46 11.53 -32.74
CA ARG A 82 9.23 12.20 -33.15
C ARG A 82 8.14 11.91 -32.11
N PRO A 83 7.29 12.89 -31.75
CA PRO A 83 6.15 12.63 -30.88
C PRO A 83 5.23 11.58 -31.51
N GLU A 84 4.79 10.61 -30.72
CA GLU A 84 3.88 9.55 -31.14
C GLU A 84 2.61 9.57 -30.27
N VAL A 85 1.50 10.00 -30.86
CA VAL A 85 0.21 10.04 -30.17
C VAL A 85 -0.35 8.61 -30.09
N LYS A 86 -0.58 8.11 -28.88
CA LYS A 86 -1.15 6.78 -28.61
C LYS A 86 -2.30 6.89 -27.63
N ALA A 87 -3.48 6.40 -28.00
CA ALA A 87 -4.57 6.23 -27.04
C ALA A 87 -4.24 5.07 -26.09
N THR A 88 -4.90 5.00 -24.93
CA THR A 88 -4.69 3.92 -23.96
C THR A 88 -5.00 2.54 -24.55
N SER A 89 -6.06 2.44 -25.37
CA SER A 89 -6.40 1.20 -26.07
C SER A 89 -5.30 0.73 -27.03
N ASP A 90 -4.62 1.67 -27.69
CA ASP A 90 -3.53 1.36 -28.63
C ASP A 90 -2.30 0.87 -27.87
N LEU A 91 -1.97 1.51 -26.74
CA LEU A 91 -0.87 1.05 -25.87
C LEU A 91 -1.09 -0.38 -25.40
N ILE A 92 -2.31 -0.71 -24.98
CA ILE A 92 -2.66 -2.08 -24.57
C ILE A 92 -2.60 -3.03 -25.77
N ALA A 93 -3.12 -2.64 -26.94
CA ALA A 93 -3.10 -3.47 -28.13
C ALA A 93 -1.67 -3.80 -28.62
N ASP A 94 -0.72 -2.89 -28.42
CA ASP A 94 0.68 -3.04 -28.82
C ASP A 94 1.51 -3.94 -27.89
N LEU A 95 1.02 -4.26 -26.69
CA LEU A 95 1.71 -5.15 -25.75
C LEU A 95 1.86 -6.56 -26.32
N VAL A 96 3.01 -7.18 -26.09
CA VAL A 96 3.34 -8.53 -26.55
C VAL A 96 2.43 -9.58 -25.90
N SER A 97 2.03 -9.37 -24.64
CA SER A 97 1.16 -10.29 -23.89
C SER A 97 -0.31 -10.18 -24.27
N THR A 98 -0.76 -9.06 -24.86
CA THR A 98 -2.20 -8.80 -25.10
C THR A 98 -2.89 -9.88 -25.93
N PRO A 99 -2.33 -10.37 -27.06
CA PRO A 99 -2.97 -11.45 -27.83
C PRO A 99 -3.18 -12.70 -26.98
N ALA A 100 -2.16 -13.13 -26.24
CA ALA A 100 -2.24 -14.31 -25.39
C ALA A 100 -3.27 -14.12 -24.27
N VAL A 101 -3.27 -12.96 -23.61
CA VAL A 101 -4.23 -12.63 -22.54
C VAL A 101 -5.68 -12.64 -23.05
N LYS A 102 -5.93 -12.12 -24.25
CA LYS A 102 -7.27 -12.11 -24.88
C LYS A 102 -7.81 -13.50 -25.20
N GLU A 103 -6.93 -14.45 -25.51
CA GLU A 103 -7.32 -15.83 -25.84
C GLU A 103 -7.56 -16.70 -24.60
N LEU A 104 -7.21 -16.21 -23.39
CA LEU A 104 -7.39 -16.97 -22.16
C LEU A 104 -8.87 -17.20 -21.83
N PRO A 105 -9.23 -18.38 -21.29
CA PRO A 105 -10.54 -18.60 -20.71
C PRO A 105 -10.84 -17.60 -19.58
N PRO A 106 -12.12 -17.23 -19.33
CA PRO A 106 -12.49 -16.25 -18.31
C PRO A 106 -11.92 -16.52 -16.91
N GLN A 107 -11.79 -17.79 -16.53
CA GLN A 107 -11.20 -18.17 -15.24
C GLN A 107 -9.71 -17.83 -15.14
N GLN A 108 -8.95 -18.08 -16.21
CA GLN A 108 -7.50 -17.81 -16.24
C GLN A 108 -7.25 -16.30 -16.36
N HIS A 109 -8.06 -15.60 -17.15
CA HIS A 109 -8.05 -14.14 -17.20
C HIS A 109 -8.38 -13.52 -15.82
N GLY A 110 -9.37 -14.08 -15.13
CA GLY A 110 -9.71 -13.72 -13.75
C GLY A 110 -8.55 -13.92 -12.77
N ALA A 111 -7.82 -15.03 -12.91
CA ALA A 111 -6.65 -15.35 -12.08
C ALA A 111 -5.48 -14.39 -12.31
N LEU A 112 -5.21 -13.97 -13.55
CA LEU A 112 -4.21 -12.94 -13.85
C LEU A 112 -4.52 -11.61 -13.17
N ILE A 113 -5.80 -11.23 -13.12
CA ILE A 113 -6.23 -10.00 -12.45
C ILE A 113 -6.15 -10.17 -10.93
N ALA A 114 -6.59 -11.32 -10.39
CA ALA A 114 -6.51 -11.59 -8.96
C ALA A 114 -5.05 -11.61 -8.46
N ALA A 115 -4.09 -12.03 -9.28
CA ALA A 115 -2.67 -12.04 -8.94
C ALA A 115 -2.10 -10.64 -8.61
N SER A 116 -2.83 -9.57 -8.94
CA SER A 116 -2.47 -8.21 -8.56
C SER A 116 -2.57 -7.94 -7.06
N GLU A 117 -3.30 -8.78 -6.31
CA GLU A 117 -3.40 -8.70 -4.84
C GLU A 117 -2.04 -8.81 -4.15
N GLU A 118 -1.11 -9.50 -4.81
CA GLU A 118 0.24 -9.77 -4.32
C GLU A 118 1.28 -8.85 -4.98
N TRP A 119 0.84 -7.85 -5.77
CA TRP A 119 1.79 -6.96 -6.45
C TRP A 119 2.36 -5.88 -5.55
N TRP A 120 1.60 -5.43 -4.55
CA TRP A 120 2.13 -4.63 -3.44
C TRP A 120 3.44 -5.23 -2.93
N ASP A 121 3.43 -6.57 -2.82
CA ASP A 121 4.56 -7.33 -2.35
C ASP A 121 5.71 -7.49 -3.36
N ARG A 122 5.46 -7.38 -4.66
CA ARG A 122 6.46 -7.68 -5.70
C ARG A 122 7.00 -6.44 -6.41
N HIS A 123 6.28 -5.33 -6.35
CA HIS A 123 6.56 -4.15 -7.17
C HIS A 123 6.61 -2.90 -6.30
N GLU A 124 7.84 -2.43 -6.00
CA GLU A 124 8.07 -1.23 -5.20
C GLU A 124 7.34 0.02 -5.74
N THR A 125 7.14 0.11 -7.06
CA THR A 125 6.44 1.26 -7.65
C THR A 125 4.99 1.38 -7.19
N ILE A 126 4.33 0.28 -6.81
CA ILE A 126 2.90 0.30 -6.44
C ILE A 126 2.68 1.00 -5.10
N GLU A 127 3.68 1.04 -4.23
CA GLU A 127 3.67 1.82 -2.97
C GLU A 127 3.58 3.34 -3.19
N SER A 128 3.69 3.79 -4.44
CA SER A 128 3.52 5.19 -4.82
C SER A 128 2.27 5.43 -5.67
N TRP A 129 1.40 4.44 -5.79
CA TRP A 129 0.22 4.51 -6.65
C TRP A 129 -0.99 5.03 -5.85
N PHE A 130 -1.19 6.34 -5.87
CA PHE A 130 -2.36 6.99 -5.30
C PHE A 130 -2.75 8.24 -6.09
N GLU A 131 -3.96 8.76 -5.86
CA GLU A 131 -4.42 10.01 -6.46
C GLU A 131 -4.05 11.21 -5.58
N ASP A 132 -2.98 11.91 -5.93
CA ASP A 132 -2.55 13.16 -5.32
C ASP A 132 -2.96 14.36 -6.20
N SER A 133 -4.25 14.61 -6.29
CA SER A 133 -4.75 15.76 -7.05
C SER A 133 -5.74 16.57 -6.24
N ASP A 134 -5.76 17.88 -6.45
CA ASP A 134 -6.72 18.79 -5.83
C ASP A 134 -8.16 18.30 -6.00
N ALA A 135 -8.47 17.65 -7.13
CA ALA A 135 -9.79 17.11 -7.40
C ALA A 135 -10.12 15.88 -6.54
N ALA A 136 -9.14 15.00 -6.30
CA ALA A 136 -9.29 13.86 -5.39
C ALA A 136 -9.44 14.35 -3.94
N HIS A 137 -8.61 15.30 -3.50
CA HIS A 137 -8.70 15.89 -2.16
C HIS A 137 -10.04 16.58 -1.96
N ALA A 138 -10.50 17.40 -2.91
CA ALA A 138 -11.80 18.06 -2.83
C ALA A 138 -13.01 17.09 -2.79
N VAL A 139 -12.85 15.85 -3.26
CA VAL A 139 -13.86 14.79 -3.10
C VAL A 139 -13.84 14.26 -1.67
N LEU A 140 -12.65 14.02 -1.11
CA LEU A 140 -12.43 13.51 0.24
C LEU A 140 -12.79 14.54 1.32
N ASP A 141 -12.43 15.81 1.15
CA ASP A 141 -12.72 16.90 2.10
C ASP A 141 -14.23 17.13 2.34
N LYS A 142 -15.07 16.69 1.38
CA LYS A 142 -16.54 16.79 1.50
C LYS A 142 -17.16 15.63 2.27
N ALA A 143 -16.38 14.57 2.52
CA ALA A 143 -16.84 13.43 3.27
C ALA A 143 -17.09 13.80 4.73
N ARG A 144 -18.13 13.22 5.32
CA ARG A 144 -18.50 13.47 6.74
C ARG A 144 -18.20 12.27 7.64
N SER A 145 -17.66 11.21 7.06
CA SER A 145 -17.29 9.95 7.72
C SER A 145 -16.39 9.13 6.80
N ALA A 146 -15.61 8.21 7.38
CA ALA A 146 -14.75 7.29 6.64
C ALA A 146 -15.50 6.55 5.53
N LYS A 147 -16.67 5.97 5.85
CA LYS A 147 -17.52 5.29 4.86
C LYS A 147 -17.96 6.19 3.69
N SER A 148 -18.25 7.46 3.97
CA SER A 148 -18.60 8.42 2.91
C SER A 148 -17.39 8.82 2.07
N ALA A 149 -16.19 8.90 2.67
CA ALA A 149 -14.94 9.15 1.97
C ALA A 149 -14.59 7.98 1.03
N GLU A 150 -14.65 6.74 1.54
CA GLU A 150 -14.43 5.54 0.73
C GLU A 150 -15.37 5.49 -0.48
N THR A 151 -16.66 5.73 -0.26
CA THR A 151 -17.68 5.72 -1.32
C THR A 151 -17.44 6.83 -2.34
N ALA A 152 -17.10 8.03 -1.87
CA ALA A 152 -16.83 9.17 -2.73
C ALA A 152 -15.56 8.95 -3.57
N LEU A 153 -14.52 8.39 -2.98
CA LEU A 153 -13.28 8.06 -3.68
C LEU A 153 -13.49 6.96 -4.72
N TRP A 154 -14.25 5.89 -4.41
CA TRP A 154 -14.60 4.90 -5.43
C TRP A 154 -15.29 5.52 -6.64
N LYS A 155 -16.23 6.44 -6.41
CA LYS A 155 -16.91 7.18 -7.47
C LYS A 155 -15.96 8.09 -8.25
N TRP A 156 -14.96 8.68 -7.60
CA TRP A 156 -13.91 9.44 -8.27
C TRP A 156 -13.03 8.54 -9.14
N LEU A 157 -12.53 7.43 -8.61
CA LEU A 157 -11.68 6.48 -9.33
C LEU A 157 -12.37 5.89 -10.57
N GLU A 158 -13.69 5.71 -10.55
CA GLU A 158 -14.47 5.35 -11.74
C GLU A 158 -14.28 6.32 -12.91
N THR A 159 -14.08 7.62 -12.64
CA THR A 159 -13.78 8.63 -13.68
C THR A 159 -12.34 8.57 -14.17
N ARG A 160 -11.48 7.80 -13.48
CA ARG A 160 -10.03 7.71 -13.68
C ARG A 160 -9.61 6.40 -14.34
N ARG A 161 -10.56 5.56 -14.80
CA ARG A 161 -10.29 4.26 -15.45
C ARG A 161 -9.25 4.34 -16.54
N ASP A 162 -9.39 5.29 -17.48
CA ASP A 162 -8.44 5.44 -18.59
C ASP A 162 -7.04 5.81 -18.09
N TRP A 163 -6.96 6.70 -17.08
CA TRP A 163 -5.69 7.12 -16.50
C TRP A 163 -4.94 5.94 -15.86
N TRP A 164 -5.63 5.14 -15.05
CA TRP A 164 -5.04 3.97 -14.39
C TRP A 164 -4.76 2.82 -15.35
N ALA A 165 -5.62 2.60 -16.34
CA ALA A 165 -5.36 1.63 -17.41
C ALA A 165 -4.08 1.98 -18.18
N ARG A 166 -3.83 3.27 -18.40
CA ARG A 166 -2.62 3.75 -19.06
C ARG A 166 -1.36 3.57 -18.22
N VAL A 167 -1.45 3.79 -16.91
CA VAL A 167 -0.36 3.49 -15.96
C VAL A 167 -0.03 2.00 -16.02
N LEU A 168 -1.03 1.13 -15.88
CA LEU A 168 -0.86 -0.33 -15.95
C LEU A 168 -0.30 -0.79 -17.29
N ALA A 169 -0.77 -0.25 -18.42
CA ALA A 169 -0.26 -0.59 -19.75
C ALA A 169 1.22 -0.21 -19.93
N ARG A 170 1.64 0.96 -19.44
CA ARG A 170 3.05 1.37 -19.49
C ARG A 170 3.92 0.50 -18.60
N SER A 171 3.44 0.17 -17.41
CA SER A 171 4.12 -0.79 -16.52
C SER A 171 4.24 -2.16 -17.18
N ALA A 172 3.21 -2.64 -17.88
CA ALA A 172 3.28 -3.87 -18.65
C ALA A 172 4.38 -3.82 -19.73
N ASP A 173 4.50 -2.75 -20.53
CA ASP A 173 5.54 -2.62 -21.56
C ASP A 173 6.98 -2.65 -20.98
N VAL A 174 7.19 -2.00 -19.82
CA VAL A 174 8.46 -2.10 -19.07
C VAL A 174 8.73 -3.55 -18.65
N LEU A 175 7.73 -4.19 -18.04
CA LEU A 175 7.84 -5.54 -17.51
C LEU A 175 8.07 -6.57 -18.63
N GLU A 176 7.40 -6.45 -19.77
CA GLU A 176 7.61 -7.29 -20.95
C GLU A 176 9.04 -7.13 -21.49
N THR A 177 9.51 -5.89 -21.61
CA THR A 177 10.88 -5.61 -22.05
C THR A 177 11.92 -6.21 -21.08
N ALA A 178 11.60 -6.23 -19.80
CA ALA A 178 12.42 -6.84 -18.75
C ALA A 178 12.20 -8.36 -18.58
N LEU A 179 11.32 -8.98 -19.37
CA LEU A 179 10.92 -10.40 -19.29
C LEU A 179 10.36 -10.79 -17.90
N HIS A 180 9.69 -9.87 -17.23
CA HIS A 180 9.14 -10.09 -15.90
C HIS A 180 7.83 -10.90 -15.98
N PRO A 181 7.63 -11.92 -15.11
CA PRO A 181 6.49 -12.84 -15.19
C PRO A 181 5.12 -12.16 -15.00
N ASP A 182 5.06 -11.06 -14.24
CA ASP A 182 3.82 -10.34 -13.98
C ASP A 182 3.33 -9.48 -15.17
N ALA A 183 4.10 -9.35 -16.25
CA ALA A 183 3.76 -8.52 -17.41
C ALA A 183 2.33 -8.77 -17.95
N ALA A 184 1.95 -10.05 -18.12
CA ALA A 184 0.63 -10.42 -18.58
C ALA A 184 -0.49 -10.06 -17.58
N GLY A 185 -0.18 -10.07 -16.28
CA GLY A 185 -1.11 -9.64 -15.25
C GLY A 185 -1.39 -8.13 -15.32
N PHE A 186 -0.35 -7.31 -15.51
CA PHE A 186 -0.48 -5.86 -15.71
C PHE A 186 -1.31 -5.55 -16.96
N ALA A 187 -1.06 -6.26 -18.07
CA ALA A 187 -1.85 -6.15 -19.29
C ALA A 187 -3.33 -6.53 -19.05
N ALA A 188 -3.60 -7.63 -18.35
CA ALA A 188 -4.96 -8.07 -18.01
C ALA A 188 -5.70 -7.05 -17.13
N CYS A 189 -5.02 -6.42 -16.16
CA CYS A 189 -5.61 -5.37 -15.33
C CYS A 189 -5.90 -4.10 -16.13
N ALA A 190 -5.00 -3.69 -17.03
CA ALA A 190 -5.21 -2.56 -17.93
C ALA A 190 -6.45 -2.79 -18.83
N MET A 191 -6.56 -3.98 -19.42
CA MET A 191 -7.74 -4.39 -20.20
C MET A 191 -9.02 -4.35 -19.36
N ALA A 192 -9.00 -4.94 -18.16
CA ALA A 192 -10.16 -4.99 -17.28
C ALA A 192 -10.69 -3.60 -16.88
N LEU A 193 -9.79 -2.62 -16.69
CA LEU A 193 -10.18 -1.24 -16.42
C LEU A 193 -10.93 -0.61 -17.59
N LEU A 194 -10.42 -0.77 -18.82
CA LEU A 194 -11.08 -0.25 -20.03
C LEU A 194 -12.38 -0.98 -20.36
N ASP A 195 -12.44 -2.29 -20.10
CA ASP A 195 -13.64 -3.12 -20.32
C ASP A 195 -14.75 -2.85 -19.28
N GLY A 196 -14.51 -1.96 -18.31
CA GLY A 196 -15.51 -1.57 -17.33
C GLY A 196 -15.72 -2.60 -16.22
N ARG A 197 -14.76 -3.50 -15.96
CA ARG A 197 -14.83 -4.39 -14.80
C ARG A 197 -14.92 -3.55 -13.52
N ASP A 198 -15.77 -3.96 -12.59
CA ASP A 198 -15.89 -3.34 -11.26
C ASP A 198 -14.51 -3.18 -10.62
N LEU A 199 -14.17 -1.94 -10.23
CA LEU A 199 -12.86 -1.61 -9.67
C LEU A 199 -12.54 -2.45 -8.42
N LYS A 200 -13.55 -2.76 -7.60
CA LYS A 200 -13.38 -3.57 -6.40
C LYS A 200 -13.02 -5.03 -6.68
N LYS A 201 -13.12 -5.46 -7.94
CA LYS A 201 -12.72 -6.79 -8.42
C LYS A 201 -11.36 -6.80 -9.11
N ILE A 202 -10.63 -5.70 -9.03
CA ILE A 202 -9.27 -5.52 -9.54
C ILE A 202 -8.41 -5.15 -8.32
N PRO A 203 -7.73 -6.10 -7.67
CA PRO A 203 -7.11 -5.86 -6.36
C PRO A 203 -6.14 -4.67 -6.33
N VAL A 204 -5.36 -4.42 -7.38
CA VAL A 204 -4.46 -3.25 -7.43
C VAL A 204 -5.19 -1.91 -7.34
N MET A 205 -6.48 -1.85 -7.72
CA MET A 205 -7.30 -0.66 -7.53
C MET A 205 -7.79 -0.49 -6.09
N LEU A 206 -7.87 -1.57 -5.29
CA LEU A 206 -8.07 -1.48 -3.85
C LEU A 206 -6.84 -0.82 -3.21
N ASP A 207 -5.64 -1.27 -3.59
CA ASP A 207 -4.38 -0.67 -3.09
C ASP A 207 -4.30 0.82 -3.42
N VAL A 208 -4.68 1.22 -4.64
CA VAL A 208 -4.75 2.64 -5.05
C VAL A 208 -5.73 3.42 -4.19
N HIS A 209 -6.91 2.85 -3.93
CA HIS A 209 -7.94 3.48 -3.12
C HIS A 209 -7.49 3.70 -1.69
N GLU A 210 -6.92 2.66 -1.06
CA GLU A 210 -6.43 2.71 0.32
C GLU A 210 -5.30 3.71 0.49
N GLN A 211 -4.29 3.68 -0.39
CA GLN A 211 -3.18 4.64 -0.35
C GLN A 211 -3.62 6.08 -0.59
N THR A 212 -4.64 6.30 -1.42
CA THR A 212 -5.17 7.66 -1.64
C THR A 212 -5.80 8.22 -0.37
N ILE A 213 -6.55 7.41 0.39
CA ILE A 213 -7.10 7.83 1.67
C ILE A 213 -5.98 8.09 2.67
N GLU A 214 -4.98 7.20 2.73
CA GLU A 214 -3.85 7.34 3.64
C GLU A 214 -3.03 8.61 3.36
N ALA A 215 -2.70 8.87 2.10
CA ALA A 215 -1.99 10.09 1.70
C ALA A 215 -2.79 11.34 2.08
N TRP A 216 -4.09 11.36 1.79
CA TRP A 216 -4.97 12.48 2.15
C TRP A 216 -5.02 12.73 3.66
N VAL A 217 -5.13 11.67 4.49
CA VAL A 217 -5.12 11.80 5.96
C VAL A 217 -3.79 12.38 6.47
N ARG A 218 -2.67 11.99 5.86
CA ARG A 218 -1.33 12.50 6.24
C ARG A 218 -1.10 13.95 5.88
N ASP A 219 -1.76 14.44 4.84
CA ASP A 219 -1.61 15.82 4.35
C ASP A 219 -2.46 16.84 5.12
N ASP A 220 -3.31 16.40 6.07
CA ASP A 220 -4.07 17.31 6.94
C ASP A 220 -3.11 18.10 7.86
N PRO A 221 -3.08 19.44 7.80
CA PRO A 221 -2.14 20.25 8.59
C PRO A 221 -2.39 20.20 10.10
N ASP A 222 -3.59 19.81 10.53
CA ASP A 222 -3.93 19.59 11.93
C ASP A 222 -3.69 18.12 12.35
N PHE A 223 -3.18 17.29 11.42
CA PHE A 223 -2.75 15.92 11.71
C PHE A 223 -1.48 15.92 12.55
N ASP A 224 -1.66 15.88 13.86
CA ASP A 224 -0.63 15.40 14.79
C ASP A 224 -0.99 13.97 15.24
N PRO A 225 -0.24 12.95 14.78
CA PRO A 225 -0.49 11.56 15.16
C PRO A 225 -0.41 11.32 16.68
N GLY A 226 0.33 12.17 17.43
CA GLY A 226 0.41 12.14 18.88
C GLY A 226 -0.83 12.77 19.56
N LEU A 227 -1.30 13.92 19.08
CA LEU A 227 -2.49 14.61 19.62
C LEU A 227 -3.78 13.84 19.36
N ALA A 228 -3.95 13.16 18.22
CA ALA A 228 -5.17 12.40 17.93
C ALA A 228 -5.44 11.26 18.95
N PHE A 229 -4.37 10.73 19.57
CA PHE A 229 -4.46 9.76 20.66
C PHE A 229 -4.79 10.42 22.01
N GLU A 230 -4.21 11.59 22.29
CA GLU A 230 -4.46 12.35 23.53
C GLU A 230 -5.86 13.00 23.54
N GLU A 231 -6.36 13.48 22.40
CA GLU A 231 -7.69 14.10 22.27
C GLU A 231 -8.86 13.12 22.41
N LEU A 232 -8.66 11.84 22.09
CA LEU A 232 -9.63 10.78 22.40
C LEU A 232 -9.64 10.45 23.90
N ALA A 233 -8.60 10.81 24.64
CA ALA A 233 -8.45 10.59 26.07
C ALA A 233 -8.72 11.90 26.86
N GLN A 234 -9.92 12.47 26.73
CA GLN A 234 -10.24 13.76 27.38
C GLN A 234 -10.30 13.69 28.92
N GLU A 235 -10.34 12.50 29.51
CA GLU A 235 -10.09 12.24 30.94
C GLU A 235 -9.41 10.88 31.09
N ALA A 236 -8.55 10.71 32.11
CA ALA A 236 -7.93 9.41 32.40
C ALA A 236 -9.05 8.34 32.56
N PRO A 237 -9.14 7.37 31.64
CA PRO A 237 -10.28 6.46 31.60
C PRO A 237 -10.31 5.60 32.86
N THR A 238 -11.51 5.37 33.39
CA THR A 238 -11.66 4.51 34.58
C THR A 238 -11.14 3.10 34.27
N PRO A 239 -10.37 2.45 35.17
CA PRO A 239 -9.78 1.14 34.90
C PRO A 239 -10.81 0.11 34.43
N GLU A 240 -10.40 -0.81 33.55
CA GLU A 240 -11.23 -1.93 33.11
C GLU A 240 -11.71 -2.77 34.31
N LYS A 241 -13.02 -3.02 34.39
CA LYS A 241 -13.57 -3.97 35.38
C LYS A 241 -13.38 -5.40 34.87
N LYS A 242 -13.16 -6.34 35.78
CA LYS A 242 -12.96 -7.76 35.43
C LYS A 242 -14.06 -8.29 34.50
N GLY A 243 -13.69 -8.66 33.28
CA GLY A 243 -14.59 -9.23 32.28
C GLY A 243 -15.52 -8.23 31.58
N GLU A 244 -15.27 -6.93 31.72
CA GLU A 244 -16.08 -5.86 31.12
C GLU A 244 -16.07 -5.93 29.60
N VAL A 245 -14.89 -6.04 28.99
CA VAL A 245 -14.74 -6.14 27.53
C VAL A 245 -15.39 -7.42 27.00
N ALA A 246 -15.18 -8.55 27.66
CA ALA A 246 -15.82 -9.82 27.31
C ALA A 246 -17.36 -9.74 27.37
N ALA A 247 -17.92 -8.92 28.28
CA ALA A 247 -19.35 -8.70 28.35
C ALA A 247 -19.87 -7.83 27.20
N LEU A 248 -19.09 -6.83 26.75
CA LEU A 248 -19.43 -5.96 25.63
C LEU A 248 -19.29 -6.66 24.27
N LEU A 249 -18.34 -7.60 24.14
CA LEU A 249 -18.19 -8.45 22.95
C LEU A 249 -19.19 -9.62 22.91
N ARG A 250 -19.98 -9.83 23.96
CA ARG A 250 -20.88 -11.00 24.03
C ARG A 250 -21.90 -10.97 22.89
N GLY A 251 -21.93 -12.06 22.13
CA GLY A 251 -22.85 -12.22 21.00
C GLY A 251 -22.32 -11.66 19.69
N THR A 252 -21.08 -11.14 19.65
CA THR A 252 -20.32 -10.95 18.41
C THR A 252 -19.44 -12.16 18.14
N ASP A 253 -18.84 -12.19 16.96
CA ASP A 253 -17.84 -13.21 16.59
C ASP A 253 -16.43 -12.86 17.11
N LEU A 254 -16.28 -11.71 17.79
CA LEU A 254 -15.01 -11.24 18.32
C LEU A 254 -14.78 -11.76 19.74
N THR A 255 -13.55 -12.15 20.04
CA THR A 255 -13.12 -12.50 21.41
C THR A 255 -12.08 -11.52 21.94
N VAL A 256 -11.93 -11.49 23.26
CA VAL A 256 -10.88 -10.68 23.92
C VAL A 256 -9.49 -11.06 23.40
N ASP A 257 -9.22 -12.36 23.24
CA ASP A 257 -7.95 -12.83 22.68
C ASP A 257 -7.71 -12.34 21.25
N TRP A 258 -8.73 -12.39 20.38
CA TRP A 258 -8.64 -11.85 19.02
C TRP A 258 -8.37 -10.34 19.04
N LEU A 259 -9.05 -9.61 19.92
CA LEU A 259 -8.88 -8.17 20.05
C LEU A 259 -7.45 -7.81 20.49
N ASP A 260 -6.87 -8.55 21.43
CA ASP A 260 -5.47 -8.37 21.84
C ASP A 260 -4.50 -8.61 20.67
N GLY A 261 -4.74 -9.64 19.85
CA GLY A 261 -3.91 -9.92 18.69
C GLY A 261 -4.02 -8.84 17.62
N TYR A 262 -5.25 -8.43 17.32
CA TYR A 262 -5.55 -7.35 16.38
C TYR A 262 -4.85 -6.06 16.80
N LEU A 263 -5.06 -5.61 18.05
CA LEU A 263 -4.40 -4.42 18.59
C LEU A 263 -2.87 -4.56 18.61
N THR A 264 -2.33 -5.76 18.81
CA THR A 264 -0.87 -5.97 18.72
C THR A 264 -0.38 -5.65 17.32
N GLY A 265 -1.05 -6.17 16.28
CA GLY A 265 -0.71 -5.90 14.88
C GLY A 265 -0.81 -4.42 14.50
N ILE A 266 -1.76 -3.70 15.10
CA ILE A 266 -1.92 -2.25 14.94
C ILE A 266 -0.76 -1.49 15.59
N VAL A 267 -0.47 -1.78 16.86
CA VAL A 267 0.46 -0.99 17.69
C VAL A 267 1.92 -1.16 17.26
N ILE A 268 2.27 -2.33 16.73
CA ILE A 268 3.64 -2.60 16.26
C ILE A 268 3.83 -2.23 14.78
N ALA A 269 2.77 -1.80 14.09
CA ALA A 269 2.83 -1.52 12.66
C ALA A 269 3.93 -0.49 12.35
N PRO A 270 4.66 -0.65 11.23
CA PRO A 270 5.72 0.27 10.90
C PRO A 270 5.30 1.70 10.64
N GLN A 271 4.11 1.91 10.11
CA GLN A 271 3.48 3.21 9.99
C GLN A 271 2.32 3.29 10.98
N VAL A 272 2.11 4.48 11.54
CA VAL A 272 1.06 4.72 12.53
C VAL A 272 -0.31 4.47 11.91
N LEU A 273 -1.07 3.57 12.53
CA LEU A 273 -2.47 3.33 12.19
C LEU A 273 -3.37 4.14 13.11
N MET A 274 -4.14 5.04 12.51
CA MET A 274 -5.01 5.97 13.22
C MET A 274 -6.26 5.26 13.74
N PRO A 275 -6.83 5.68 14.88
CA PRO A 275 -8.06 5.10 15.45
C PRO A 275 -9.21 5.01 14.45
N ASN A 276 -9.42 6.02 13.62
CA ASN A 276 -10.45 6.00 12.58
C ASN A 276 -10.23 4.92 11.50
N GLN A 277 -9.01 4.39 11.34
CA GLN A 277 -8.69 3.29 10.41
C GLN A 277 -8.95 1.92 11.04
N TRP A 278 -8.53 1.70 12.29
CA TRP A 278 -8.59 0.38 12.92
C TRP A 278 -9.80 0.15 13.84
N LEU A 279 -10.48 1.20 14.29
CA LEU A 279 -11.71 1.08 15.09
C LEU A 279 -12.92 0.57 14.29
N PRO A 280 -13.23 1.06 13.06
CA PRO A 280 -14.46 0.69 12.36
C PRO A 280 -14.70 -0.83 12.25
N PRO A 281 -13.70 -1.68 11.95
CA PRO A 281 -13.88 -3.14 11.91
C PRO A 281 -14.39 -3.73 13.22
N ILE A 282 -13.90 -3.22 14.36
CA ILE A 282 -14.34 -3.65 15.69
C ILE A 282 -15.75 -3.10 15.97
N LEU A 283 -15.97 -1.83 15.64
CA LEU A 283 -17.24 -1.15 15.87
C LEU A 283 -18.37 -1.77 15.03
N ASP A 284 -18.15 -2.15 13.77
CA ASP A 284 -19.17 -2.75 12.92
C ASP A 284 -19.75 -4.05 13.50
N ALA A 285 -18.92 -4.83 14.21
CA ALA A 285 -19.37 -6.06 14.88
C ALA A 285 -20.19 -5.80 16.16
N VAL A 286 -19.87 -4.70 16.86
CA VAL A 286 -20.36 -4.40 18.21
C VAL A 286 -21.52 -3.39 18.21
N LEU A 287 -21.48 -2.39 17.33
CA LEU A 287 -22.47 -1.31 17.21
C LEU A 287 -23.92 -1.78 17.10
N PRO A 288 -24.25 -2.84 16.33
CA PRO A 288 -25.64 -3.32 16.24
C PRO A 288 -26.19 -3.87 17.56
N ARG A 289 -25.34 -4.10 18.56
CA ARG A 289 -25.68 -4.83 19.80
C ARG A 289 -25.37 -4.06 21.08
N ILE A 290 -24.49 -3.06 21.01
CA ILE A 290 -24.11 -2.25 22.17
C ILE A 290 -25.17 -1.19 22.44
N ASP A 291 -25.48 -0.99 23.72
CA ASP A 291 -26.30 0.14 24.15
C ASP A 291 -25.57 1.46 23.83
N PRO A 292 -26.22 2.45 23.20
CA PRO A 292 -25.61 3.75 22.91
C PRO A 292 -24.95 4.41 24.12
N SER A 293 -25.49 4.23 25.33
CA SER A 293 -24.90 4.76 26.57
C SER A 293 -23.57 4.12 26.96
N ARG A 294 -23.24 2.95 26.39
CA ARG A 294 -22.00 2.20 26.64
C ARG A 294 -20.98 2.36 25.52
N PHE A 295 -21.34 3.05 24.43
CA PHE A 295 -20.47 3.23 23.27
C PHE A 295 -19.17 3.96 23.65
N GLN A 296 -19.26 5.10 24.33
CA GLN A 296 -18.07 5.83 24.77
C GLN A 296 -17.17 4.96 25.67
N ARG A 297 -17.77 4.28 26.65
CA ARG A 297 -17.04 3.35 27.53
C ARG A 297 -16.32 2.25 26.74
N PHE A 298 -16.92 1.75 25.67
CA PHE A 298 -16.30 0.74 24.82
C PHE A 298 -15.09 1.30 24.08
N VAL A 299 -15.19 2.52 23.53
CA VAL A 299 -14.05 3.20 22.90
C VAL A 299 -12.93 3.43 23.91
N ASP A 300 -13.24 3.92 25.11
CA ASP A 300 -12.24 4.13 26.19
C ASP A 300 -11.50 2.81 26.54
N LEU A 301 -12.24 1.69 26.59
CA LEU A 301 -11.68 0.36 26.85
C LEU A 301 -10.75 -0.10 25.71
N LEU A 302 -11.09 0.19 24.45
CA LEU A 302 -10.23 -0.14 23.31
C LEU A 302 -8.92 0.65 23.36
N THR A 303 -8.98 1.96 23.67
CA THR A 303 -7.80 2.80 23.80
C THR A 303 -6.90 2.35 24.95
N MET A 304 -7.46 2.08 26.14
CA MET A 304 -6.70 1.53 27.27
C MET A 304 -6.02 0.21 26.94
N ARG A 305 -6.70 -0.67 26.19
CA ARG A 305 -6.15 -1.96 25.77
C ARG A 305 -5.07 -1.81 24.73
N ALA A 306 -5.20 -0.89 23.77
CA ALA A 306 -4.15 -0.58 22.81
C ALA A 306 -2.88 -0.12 23.54
N GLN A 307 -3.01 0.75 24.55
CA GLN A 307 -1.88 1.17 25.39
C GLN A 307 -1.28 -0.01 26.17
N THR A 308 -2.13 -0.82 26.82
CA THR A 308 -1.67 -2.00 27.56
C THR A 308 -0.92 -2.99 26.66
N VAL A 309 -1.41 -3.20 25.45
CA VAL A 309 -0.77 -4.03 24.44
C VAL A 309 0.57 -3.43 24.01
N SER A 310 0.65 -2.11 23.84
CA SER A 310 1.91 -1.40 23.57
C SER A 310 2.93 -1.67 24.67
N ASP A 311 2.55 -1.44 25.93
CA ASP A 311 3.44 -1.62 27.09
C ASP A 311 3.94 -3.06 27.20
N VAL A 312 3.07 -4.04 26.93
CA VAL A 312 3.43 -5.47 26.91
C VAL A 312 4.32 -5.81 25.72
N ALA A 313 4.04 -5.26 24.53
CA ALA A 313 4.81 -5.50 23.31
C ALA A 313 6.24 -4.94 23.40
N SER A 314 6.45 -3.87 24.16
CA SER A 314 7.80 -3.33 24.43
C SER A 314 8.65 -4.22 25.34
N VAL A 315 8.09 -5.25 25.97
CA VAL A 315 8.80 -6.18 26.87
C VAL A 315 8.65 -7.62 26.36
N PRO A 316 9.64 -8.19 25.64
CA PRO A 316 9.53 -9.51 25.02
C PRO A 316 9.05 -10.62 25.96
N ASP A 317 9.62 -10.74 27.16
CA ASP A 317 9.19 -11.74 28.15
C ASP A 317 7.75 -11.53 28.61
N GLY A 318 7.32 -10.27 28.70
CA GLY A 318 5.95 -9.88 29.02
C GLY A 318 4.97 -10.34 27.95
N LEU A 319 5.32 -10.15 26.68
CA LEU A 319 4.52 -10.61 25.54
C LEU A 319 4.43 -12.14 25.47
N VAL A 320 5.55 -12.85 25.68
CA VAL A 320 5.57 -14.32 25.78
C VAL A 320 4.64 -14.79 26.89
N ALA A 321 4.74 -14.20 28.08
CA ALA A 321 3.90 -14.56 29.22
C ALA A 321 2.41 -14.28 28.95
N ALA A 322 2.10 -13.12 28.34
CA ALA A 322 0.74 -12.74 27.98
C ALA A 322 0.13 -13.78 27.02
N ILE A 323 0.84 -14.16 25.94
CA ILE A 323 0.36 -15.14 24.97
C ILE A 323 0.30 -16.56 25.56
N SER A 324 1.33 -16.97 26.28
CA SER A 324 1.40 -18.32 26.87
C SER A 324 0.37 -18.57 27.96
N SER A 325 -0.08 -17.52 28.66
CA SER A 325 -1.13 -17.63 29.69
C SER A 325 -2.51 -17.98 29.13
N ARG A 326 -2.71 -17.82 27.81
CA ARG A 326 -3.96 -18.13 27.13
C ARG A 326 -4.11 -19.63 26.90
N SER A 327 -5.36 -20.09 26.82
CA SER A 327 -5.64 -21.45 26.34
C SER A 327 -5.19 -21.61 24.87
N LYS A 328 -5.00 -22.85 24.39
CA LYS A 328 -4.66 -23.09 22.96
C LYS A 328 -5.64 -22.42 21.99
N LYS A 329 -6.94 -22.45 22.31
CA LYS A 329 -7.97 -21.76 21.52
C LYS A 329 -7.80 -20.24 21.57
N GLY A 330 -7.46 -19.70 22.73
CA GLY A 330 -7.17 -18.27 22.90
C GLY A 330 -5.93 -17.83 22.13
N GLN A 331 -4.87 -18.65 22.12
CA GLN A 331 -3.67 -18.39 21.30
C GLN A 331 -4.00 -18.38 19.80
N ALA A 332 -4.83 -19.32 19.33
CA ALA A 332 -5.27 -19.33 17.93
C ALA A 332 -6.14 -18.10 17.58
N HIS A 333 -7.04 -17.68 18.46
CA HIS A 333 -7.83 -16.46 18.26
C HIS A 333 -6.95 -15.21 18.25
N TRP A 334 -5.95 -15.15 19.14
CA TRP A 334 -4.97 -14.08 19.19
C TRP A 334 -4.17 -14.00 17.88
N ALA A 335 -3.63 -15.12 17.39
CA ALA A 335 -2.92 -15.17 16.12
C ALA A 335 -3.83 -14.73 14.95
N GLY A 336 -5.09 -15.18 14.94
CA GLY A 336 -6.07 -14.76 13.95
C GLY A 336 -6.31 -13.25 13.92
N GLY A 337 -6.46 -12.62 15.09
CA GLY A 337 -6.59 -11.16 15.16
C GLY A 337 -5.36 -10.42 14.67
N PHE A 338 -4.16 -10.90 15.03
CA PHE A 338 -2.90 -10.34 14.56
C PHE A 338 -2.78 -10.41 13.03
N SER A 339 -2.99 -11.59 12.45
CA SER A 339 -2.92 -11.79 11.00
C SER A 339 -3.97 -10.98 10.25
N GLU A 340 -5.18 -10.84 10.80
CA GLU A 340 -6.21 -10.00 10.21
C GLU A 340 -5.81 -8.52 10.20
N ALA A 341 -5.24 -8.00 11.28
CA ALA A 341 -4.74 -6.63 11.33
C ALA A 341 -3.65 -6.40 10.26
N VAL A 342 -2.63 -7.25 10.21
CA VAL A 342 -1.54 -7.14 9.22
C VAL A 342 -2.07 -7.21 7.79
N SER A 343 -2.94 -8.19 7.50
CA SER A 343 -3.49 -8.37 6.15
C SER A 343 -4.41 -7.25 5.72
N LYS A 344 -5.10 -6.60 6.67
CA LYS A 344 -6.06 -5.52 6.40
C LYS A 344 -5.37 -4.17 6.24
N PHE A 345 -4.29 -3.95 6.98
CA PHE A 345 -3.57 -2.68 6.98
C PHE A 345 -2.20 -2.84 6.33
N ARG A 346 -2.16 -3.42 5.13
CA ARG A 346 -0.92 -3.69 4.38
C ARG A 346 -0.10 -2.42 4.14
N ALA A 347 -0.78 -1.31 3.90
CA ALA A 347 -0.17 0.01 3.74
C ALA A 347 0.70 0.40 4.96
N ALA A 348 0.28 0.02 6.17
CA ALA A 348 1.04 0.29 7.38
C ALA A 348 2.28 -0.60 7.57
N TRP A 349 2.42 -1.63 6.72
CA TRP A 349 3.57 -2.54 6.62
C TRP A 349 4.25 -2.38 5.24
N PRO A 350 4.79 -1.19 4.91
CA PRO A 350 5.41 -0.93 3.60
C PRO A 350 6.68 -1.77 3.42
N LYS A 351 6.92 -2.31 2.23
CA LYS A 351 8.19 -3.02 1.98
C LYS A 351 9.37 -2.07 2.07
N LYS A 352 9.18 -0.84 1.57
CA LYS A 352 10.11 0.26 1.77
C LYS A 352 10.06 0.72 3.22
N GLY A 353 10.93 0.14 4.03
CA GLY A 353 11.01 0.40 5.48
C GLY A 353 10.98 -0.87 6.33
N MET A 354 10.45 -1.98 5.77
CA MET A 354 10.48 -3.28 6.43
C MET A 354 11.88 -3.89 6.43
N THR A 355 12.38 -4.07 7.64
CA THR A 355 13.63 -4.76 7.94
C THR A 355 13.52 -6.26 7.64
N LYS A 356 14.64 -7.00 7.77
CA LYS A 356 14.61 -8.46 7.67
C LYS A 356 13.83 -9.07 8.83
N GLU A 357 13.93 -8.41 9.98
CA GLU A 357 13.27 -8.72 11.24
C GLU A 357 11.74 -8.57 11.10
N ASP A 358 11.26 -7.52 10.44
CA ASP A 358 9.83 -7.30 10.21
C ASP A 358 9.23 -8.40 9.32
N ARG A 359 9.95 -8.82 8.27
CA ARG A 359 9.53 -9.92 7.41
C ARG A 359 9.48 -11.24 8.16
N ARG A 360 10.50 -11.52 8.97
CA ARG A 360 10.55 -12.72 9.79
C ARG A 360 9.41 -12.76 10.81
N LEU A 361 9.08 -11.61 11.40
CA LEU A 361 7.97 -11.45 12.33
C LEU A 361 6.63 -11.84 11.69
N LEU A 362 6.38 -11.38 10.46
CA LEU A 362 5.15 -11.71 9.72
C LEU A 362 5.06 -13.19 9.34
N GLU A 363 6.19 -13.83 9.00
CA GLU A 363 6.22 -15.26 8.67
C GLU A 363 5.79 -16.13 9.85
N ILE A 364 6.26 -15.82 11.07
CA ILE A 364 6.05 -16.64 12.27
C ILE A 364 4.57 -16.78 12.63
N VAL A 365 3.75 -15.73 12.44
CA VAL A 365 2.34 -15.74 12.89
C VAL A 365 1.39 -16.44 11.90
N THR A 366 1.89 -16.86 10.73
CA THR A 366 1.07 -17.59 9.75
C THR A 366 0.86 -19.08 10.07
N GLY A 367 1.46 -19.60 11.16
CA GLY A 367 1.39 -21.01 11.59
C GLY A 367 0.99 -21.23 13.06
N GLU A 368 1.00 -22.49 13.53
CA GLU A 368 0.86 -22.79 14.96
C GLU A 368 2.13 -22.36 15.72
N LEU A 369 2.03 -21.31 16.54
CA LEU A 369 3.16 -20.80 17.33
C LEU A 369 3.65 -21.85 18.33
N THR A 370 4.81 -22.47 18.06
CA THR A 370 5.54 -23.24 19.07
C THR A 370 6.14 -22.31 20.13
N THR A 371 6.56 -22.86 21.28
CA THR A 371 7.22 -22.06 22.34
C THR A 371 8.49 -21.35 21.85
N ALA A 372 9.24 -21.98 20.94
CA ALA A 372 10.44 -21.39 20.36
C ALA A 372 10.11 -20.25 19.39
N GLU A 373 9.12 -20.45 18.53
CA GLU A 373 8.62 -19.42 17.61
C GLU A 373 8.00 -18.24 18.35
N LEU A 374 7.32 -18.48 19.48
CA LEU A 374 6.76 -17.42 20.31
C LEU A 374 7.84 -16.52 20.94
N ALA A 375 8.95 -17.12 21.39
CA ALA A 375 10.08 -16.35 21.93
C ALA A 375 10.78 -15.53 20.84
N GLU A 376 10.97 -16.12 19.65
CA GLU A 376 11.50 -15.40 18.49
C GLU A 376 10.58 -14.25 18.08
N PHE A 377 9.29 -14.51 17.95
CA PHE A 377 8.27 -13.51 17.62
C PHE A 377 8.30 -12.34 18.61
N ALA A 378 8.30 -12.63 19.92
CA ALA A 378 8.28 -11.58 20.93
C ALA A 378 9.54 -10.71 20.92
N ALA A 379 10.71 -11.30 20.63
CA ALA A 379 11.95 -10.55 20.46
C ALA A 379 11.88 -9.60 19.25
N LEU A 380 11.33 -10.07 18.13
CA LEU A 380 11.15 -9.25 16.92
C LEU A 380 10.13 -8.13 17.13
N VAL A 381 9.05 -8.39 17.88
CA VAL A 381 8.08 -7.36 18.28
C VAL A 381 8.75 -6.27 19.13
N GLY A 382 9.57 -6.66 20.11
CA GLY A 382 10.33 -5.71 20.92
C GLY A 382 11.26 -4.84 20.07
N TYR A 383 11.99 -5.45 19.13
CA TYR A 383 12.84 -4.73 18.17
C TYR A 383 12.05 -3.73 17.31
N ARG A 384 10.86 -4.11 16.83
CA ARG A 384 9.99 -3.20 16.06
C ARG A 384 9.49 -2.04 16.91
N GLN A 385 9.11 -2.30 18.17
CA GLN A 385 8.66 -1.28 19.11
C GLN A 385 9.75 -0.26 19.41
N GLU A 386 10.98 -0.69 19.66
CA GLU A 386 12.12 0.22 19.83
C GLU A 386 12.29 1.16 18.62
N ARG A 387 12.12 0.63 17.41
CA ARG A 387 12.15 1.39 16.16
C ARG A 387 10.92 2.26 15.87
N ASN A 388 9.82 2.09 16.60
CA ASN A 388 8.64 2.97 16.50
C ASN A 388 8.79 4.18 17.43
N VAL A 389 9.58 4.06 18.49
CA VAL A 389 9.79 5.10 19.51
C VAL A 389 11.03 5.95 19.25
N GLY A 390 12.03 5.42 18.54
CA GLY A 390 13.26 6.12 18.14
C GLY A 390 13.26 6.52 16.67
#